data_AF-A0A527ZS72-F1
#
_entry.id   AF-A0A527ZS72-F1
#
_cell.length_a   1.000
_cell.length_b   1.000
_cell.length_c   1.000
_cell.angle_alpha   90.00
_cell.angle_beta   90.00
_cell.angle_gamma   90.00
#
_symmetry.space_group_name_H-M   'P 1'
#
loop_
_entity.id
_entity.type
_entity.pdbx_description
1 polymer ?
#
loop_
_entity_poly.entity_id
_entity_poly.type
_entity_poly.pdbx_seq_one_letter_code
_entity_poly.pdbx_strand_id
1 'polypeptide(L)'
;PDNAVLKGLAGRVAAYPELFQNARIDLVTSAAANGDGTTGLAVSAQGRAGGSAFSASLSGKGLADRLLEAPVSVTFNAGNTDATALLALYGLPALPLGMVGEATTDVSAKGTLGGGMATSFNLTGDDFKAGFDGMIASTPQGATAKGKVSLEAADLEPWLMTTGIGLPGLGTGMSTWLAADADLGNGLLVLSGLSGAINEAAVSGDVNVDVTDGLPHLAGALALDELDLDPMAVAVFGDQAFLGSGKTWPTAPFNQMASPPFTAELDLTTASLVAGPLATAYDAALSLKLDQEGIRVSDLRAKFAGGALSGLFELKNNDGTGLFSGQLKLAGAD
;
A
#
# COMPACT_ATOMS: atom_id res chain seq x y z
N PRO A 1 -24.70 -18.66 0.94
CA PRO A 1 -24.44 -17.76 2.09
C PRO A 1 -23.02 -17.90 2.64
N ASP A 2 -22.52 -19.14 2.78
CA ASP A 2 -21.27 -19.43 3.51
C ASP A 2 -20.01 -19.51 2.63
N ASN A 3 -20.09 -19.13 1.35
CA ASN A 3 -18.93 -19.14 0.48
C ASN A 3 -18.11 -17.85 0.68
N ALA A 4 -16.87 -17.98 1.15
CA ALA A 4 -15.98 -16.86 1.44
C ALA A 4 -15.68 -15.96 0.22
N VAL A 5 -15.58 -16.55 -0.98
CA VAL A 5 -15.36 -15.81 -2.23
C VAL A 5 -16.58 -14.95 -2.55
N LEU A 6 -17.79 -15.52 -2.50
CA LEU A 6 -19.03 -14.77 -2.74
C LEU A 6 -19.25 -13.67 -1.69
N LYS A 7 -18.90 -13.93 -0.43
CA LYS A 7 -18.95 -12.93 0.64
C LYS A 7 -17.97 -11.78 0.38
N GLY A 8 -16.75 -12.09 -0.06
CA GLY A 8 -15.76 -11.09 -0.46
C GLY A 8 -16.24 -10.24 -1.63
N LEU A 9 -16.77 -10.86 -2.68
CA LEU A 9 -17.33 -10.14 -3.84
C LEU A 9 -18.53 -9.27 -3.44
N ALA A 10 -19.43 -9.76 -2.58
CA ALA A 10 -20.54 -8.96 -2.08
C ALA A 10 -20.07 -7.71 -1.31
N GLY A 11 -19.01 -7.85 -0.49
CA GLY A 11 -18.39 -6.71 0.18
C GLY A 11 -17.82 -5.68 -0.79
N ARG A 12 -17.16 -6.14 -1.87
CA ARG A 12 -16.62 -5.26 -2.92
C ARG A 12 -17.70 -4.52 -3.69
N VAL A 13 -18.82 -5.17 -3.99
CA VAL A 13 -19.99 -4.52 -4.63
C VAL A 13 -20.65 -3.51 -3.69
N ALA A 14 -20.71 -3.82 -2.40
CA ALA A 14 -21.23 -2.86 -1.42
C ALA A 14 -20.36 -1.60 -1.33
N ALA A 15 -19.04 -1.75 -1.44
CA ALA A 15 -18.09 -0.64 -1.47
C ALA A 15 -18.06 0.11 -2.82
N TYR A 16 -18.25 -0.62 -3.93
CA TYR A 16 -18.22 -0.08 -5.28
C TYR A 16 -19.41 -0.65 -6.11
N PRO A 17 -20.60 -0.03 -6.05
CA PRO A 17 -21.83 -0.57 -6.67
C PRO A 17 -21.77 -0.73 -8.18
N GLU A 18 -20.84 -0.04 -8.86
CA GLU A 18 -20.68 -0.12 -10.31
C GLU A 18 -19.94 -1.38 -10.78
N LEU A 19 -19.30 -2.12 -9.86
CA LEU A 19 -18.34 -3.19 -10.16
C LEU A 19 -18.89 -4.26 -11.12
N PHE A 20 -20.19 -4.58 -11.00
CA PHE A 20 -20.86 -5.57 -11.85
C PHE A 20 -22.05 -5.01 -12.63
N GLN A 21 -22.12 -3.67 -12.80
CA GLN A 21 -23.16 -3.09 -13.63
C GLN A 21 -23.06 -3.55 -15.08
N ASN A 22 -24.22 -3.73 -15.72
CA ASN A 22 -24.34 -4.14 -17.12
C ASN A 22 -23.58 -5.44 -17.44
N ALA A 23 -23.47 -6.36 -16.46
CA ALA A 23 -22.75 -7.61 -16.62
C ALA A 23 -23.34 -8.46 -17.75
N ARG A 24 -22.49 -8.86 -18.70
CA ARG A 24 -22.77 -9.86 -19.73
C ARG A 24 -21.64 -10.86 -19.71
N ILE A 25 -21.98 -12.12 -19.42
CA ILE A 25 -21.00 -13.17 -19.16
C ILE A 25 -21.40 -14.39 -19.98
N ASP A 26 -20.52 -14.80 -20.88
CA ASP A 26 -20.58 -16.08 -21.56
C ASP A 26 -19.82 -17.10 -20.72
N LEU A 27 -20.52 -18.16 -20.29
CA LEU A 27 -19.97 -19.20 -19.43
C LEU A 27 -20.04 -20.56 -20.15
N VAL A 28 -18.90 -21.21 -20.26
CA VAL A 28 -18.78 -22.57 -20.80
C VAL A 28 -18.22 -23.47 -19.70
N THR A 29 -18.89 -24.60 -19.47
CA THR A 29 -18.46 -25.61 -18.51
C THR A 29 -18.37 -26.95 -19.20
N SER A 30 -17.33 -27.72 -18.88
CA SER A 30 -17.15 -29.08 -19.36
C SER A 30 -16.68 -29.98 -18.23
N ALA A 31 -17.18 -31.20 -18.23
CA ALA A 31 -16.82 -32.24 -17.27
C ALA A 31 -16.68 -33.56 -18.03
N ALA A 32 -15.58 -34.26 -17.80
CA ALA A 32 -15.32 -35.55 -18.46
C ALA A 32 -14.68 -36.53 -17.48
N ALA A 33 -15.17 -37.77 -17.47
CA ALA A 33 -14.53 -38.86 -16.73
C ALA A 33 -13.24 -39.29 -17.47
N ASN A 34 -12.15 -39.45 -16.74
CA ASN A 34 -10.84 -39.78 -17.33
C ASN A 34 -10.57 -41.29 -17.45
N GLY A 35 -11.52 -42.14 -17.04
CA GLY A 35 -11.36 -43.61 -17.05
C GLY A 35 -10.46 -44.17 -15.94
N ASP A 36 -9.83 -43.31 -15.13
CA ASP A 36 -8.97 -43.65 -13.98
C ASP A 36 -9.66 -43.38 -12.63
N GLY A 37 -10.98 -43.16 -12.64
CA GLY A 37 -11.78 -42.79 -11.46
C GLY A 37 -11.83 -41.29 -11.17
N THR A 38 -11.04 -40.46 -11.85
CA THR A 38 -11.09 -39.00 -11.71
C THR A 38 -11.99 -38.34 -12.74
N THR A 39 -12.46 -37.14 -12.42
CA THR A 39 -13.19 -36.26 -13.33
C THR A 39 -12.35 -35.03 -13.64
N GLY A 40 -12.16 -34.74 -14.92
CA GLY A 40 -11.63 -33.46 -15.39
C GLY A 40 -12.76 -32.44 -15.45
N LEU A 41 -12.50 -31.24 -14.95
CA LEU A 41 -13.41 -30.10 -14.97
C LEU A 41 -12.70 -28.93 -15.65
N ALA A 42 -13.39 -28.26 -16.57
CA ALA A 42 -12.95 -26.98 -17.11
C ALA A 42 -14.13 -26.01 -17.17
N VAL A 43 -13.90 -24.80 -16.70
CA VAL A 43 -14.82 -23.66 -16.72
C VAL A 43 -14.11 -22.50 -17.38
N SER A 44 -14.74 -21.88 -18.36
CA SER A 44 -14.27 -20.64 -18.96
C SER A 44 -15.38 -19.61 -18.94
N ALA A 45 -15.06 -18.39 -18.54
CA ALA A 45 -15.97 -17.26 -18.57
C ALA A 45 -15.31 -16.11 -19.35
N GLN A 46 -16.08 -15.42 -20.19
CA GLN A 46 -15.66 -14.18 -20.83
C GLN A 46 -16.80 -13.20 -20.82
N GLY A 47 -16.52 -11.91 -20.70
CA GLY A 47 -17.59 -10.94 -20.68
C GLY A 47 -17.17 -9.51 -20.44
N ARG A 48 -18.18 -8.69 -20.11
CA ARG A 48 -17.99 -7.34 -19.60
C ARG A 48 -18.80 -7.15 -18.33
N ALA A 49 -18.26 -6.44 -17.36
CA ALA A 49 -18.96 -6.05 -16.13
C ALA A 49 -18.31 -4.79 -15.55
N GLY A 50 -19.11 -3.79 -15.18
CA GLY A 50 -18.60 -2.54 -14.57
C GLY A 50 -17.56 -1.82 -15.43
N GLY A 51 -17.77 -1.78 -16.76
CA GLY A 51 -16.81 -1.24 -17.74
C GLY A 51 -15.69 -2.22 -18.13
N SER A 52 -15.32 -3.12 -17.23
CA SER A 52 -14.21 -4.06 -17.42
C SER A 52 -14.54 -5.13 -18.45
N ALA A 53 -13.68 -5.33 -19.44
CA ALA A 53 -13.69 -6.55 -20.25
C ALA A 53 -12.82 -7.60 -19.54
N PHE A 54 -13.30 -8.84 -19.40
CA PHE A 54 -12.58 -9.88 -18.68
C PHE A 54 -12.68 -11.25 -19.34
N SER A 55 -11.71 -12.10 -19.02
CA SER A 55 -11.72 -13.54 -19.28
C SER A 55 -11.19 -14.28 -18.07
N ALA A 56 -11.81 -15.42 -17.74
CA ALA A 56 -11.41 -16.27 -16.63
C ALA A 56 -11.42 -17.73 -17.07
N SER A 57 -10.45 -18.51 -16.62
CA SER A 57 -10.46 -19.96 -16.79
C SER A 57 -10.14 -20.66 -15.47
N LEU A 58 -10.80 -21.79 -15.24
CA LEU A 58 -10.57 -22.70 -14.14
C LEU A 58 -10.51 -24.09 -14.73
N SER A 59 -9.43 -24.81 -14.50
CA SER A 59 -9.33 -26.22 -14.87
C SER A 59 -8.79 -27.04 -13.72
N GLY A 60 -9.24 -28.29 -13.61
CA GLY A 60 -8.77 -29.19 -12.57
C GLY A 60 -9.11 -30.63 -12.89
N LYS A 61 -8.41 -31.54 -12.21
CA LYS A 61 -8.64 -32.99 -12.33
C LYS A 61 -8.56 -33.60 -10.94
N GLY A 62 -9.59 -34.31 -10.51
CA GLY A 62 -9.58 -34.92 -9.18
C GLY A 62 -10.71 -35.91 -8.93
N LEU A 63 -10.68 -36.49 -7.73
CA LEU A 63 -11.77 -37.30 -7.18
C LEU A 63 -12.81 -36.38 -6.53
N ALA A 64 -14.09 -36.71 -6.67
CA ALA A 64 -15.19 -35.89 -6.17
C ALA A 64 -15.18 -35.74 -4.63
N ASP A 65 -14.65 -36.71 -3.91
CA ASP A 65 -14.50 -36.72 -2.45
C ASP A 65 -13.20 -36.06 -1.96
N ARG A 66 -12.28 -35.70 -2.86
CA ARG A 66 -10.97 -35.10 -2.55
C ARG A 66 -10.68 -33.83 -3.34
N LEU A 67 -11.69 -32.97 -3.50
CA LEU A 67 -11.57 -31.73 -4.28
C LEU A 67 -10.48 -30.78 -3.76
N LEU A 68 -10.21 -30.77 -2.45
CA LEU A 68 -9.16 -29.91 -1.87
C LEU A 68 -7.74 -30.35 -2.26
N GLU A 69 -7.55 -31.64 -2.57
CA GLU A 69 -6.28 -32.21 -3.01
C GLU A 69 -6.13 -32.16 -4.54
N ALA A 70 -7.20 -31.85 -5.26
CA ALA A 70 -7.19 -31.84 -6.71
C ALA A 70 -6.27 -30.73 -7.23
N PRO A 71 -5.35 -31.01 -8.19
CA PRO A 71 -4.62 -29.97 -8.89
C PRO A 71 -5.59 -29.09 -9.67
N VAL A 72 -5.45 -27.79 -9.48
CA VAL A 72 -6.24 -26.73 -10.10
C VAL A 72 -5.31 -25.72 -10.75
N SER A 73 -5.74 -25.19 -11.91
CA SER A 73 -5.16 -24.03 -12.56
C SER A 73 -6.25 -22.98 -12.76
N VAL A 74 -5.97 -21.75 -12.36
CA VAL A 74 -6.83 -20.57 -12.51
C VAL A 74 -6.10 -19.54 -13.33
N THR A 75 -6.80 -18.92 -14.29
CA THR A 75 -6.36 -17.67 -14.91
C THR A 75 -7.49 -16.66 -14.86
N PHE A 76 -7.15 -15.39 -14.68
CA PHE A 76 -8.07 -14.28 -14.78
C PHE A 76 -7.34 -13.09 -15.40
N ASN A 77 -7.95 -12.50 -16.41
CA ASN A 77 -7.42 -11.33 -17.09
C ASN A 77 -8.57 -10.32 -17.21
N ALA A 78 -8.29 -9.05 -16.96
CA ALA A 78 -9.27 -7.99 -17.15
C ALA A 78 -8.61 -6.68 -17.59
N GLY A 79 -9.35 -5.87 -18.32
CA GLY A 79 -8.96 -4.52 -18.71
C GLY A 79 -10.11 -3.54 -18.50
N ASN A 80 -9.79 -2.35 -18.02
CA ASN A 80 -10.74 -1.26 -17.82
C ASN A 80 -10.09 0.07 -18.24
N THR A 81 -10.87 0.95 -18.86
CA THR A 81 -10.44 2.31 -19.21
C THR A 81 -10.27 3.23 -18.01
N ASP A 82 -10.75 2.80 -16.83
CA ASP A 82 -10.50 3.40 -15.53
C ASP A 82 -10.07 2.31 -14.53
N ALA A 83 -8.81 2.36 -14.09
CA ALA A 83 -8.20 1.41 -13.17
C ALA A 83 -8.91 1.35 -11.81
N THR A 84 -9.70 2.38 -11.45
CA THR A 84 -10.51 2.41 -10.21
C THR A 84 -11.36 1.15 -10.07
N ALA A 85 -11.97 0.67 -11.15
CA ALA A 85 -12.79 -0.53 -11.13
C ALA A 85 -11.98 -1.82 -10.85
N LEU A 86 -10.73 -1.88 -11.30
CA LEU A 86 -9.84 -3.01 -11.02
C LEU A 86 -9.34 -2.97 -9.56
N LEU A 87 -9.02 -1.80 -9.02
CA LEU A 87 -8.68 -1.65 -7.60
C LEU A 87 -9.84 -2.09 -6.70
N ALA A 88 -11.07 -1.66 -7.03
CA ALA A 88 -12.29 -2.10 -6.37
C ALA A 88 -12.51 -3.63 -6.48
N LEU A 89 -12.19 -4.23 -7.63
CA LEU A 89 -12.27 -5.68 -7.82
C LEU A 89 -11.35 -6.45 -6.87
N TYR A 90 -10.19 -5.90 -6.53
CA TYR A 90 -9.27 -6.50 -5.55
C TYR A 90 -9.65 -6.21 -4.09
N GLY A 91 -10.63 -5.33 -3.86
CA GLY A 91 -11.14 -4.99 -2.54
C GLY A 91 -10.36 -3.87 -1.86
N LEU A 92 -9.57 -3.11 -2.61
CA LEU A 92 -9.06 -1.83 -2.14
C LEU A 92 -10.23 -0.84 -2.06
N PRO A 93 -10.21 0.11 -1.09
CA PRO A 93 -11.03 1.30 -1.18
C PRO A 93 -10.78 1.97 -2.54
N ALA A 94 -11.83 2.41 -3.22
CA ALA A 94 -11.75 2.95 -4.56
C ALA A 94 -12.71 4.11 -4.73
N LEU A 95 -12.18 5.34 -4.64
CA LEU A 95 -12.90 6.57 -4.89
C LEU A 95 -12.93 6.83 -6.41
N PRO A 96 -14.10 7.04 -7.03
CA PRO A 96 -14.22 7.28 -8.47
C PRO A 96 -13.80 8.71 -8.84
N LEU A 97 -12.50 8.99 -8.73
CA LEU A 97 -11.91 10.30 -9.00
C LEU A 97 -11.57 10.48 -10.49
N GLY A 98 -11.50 9.40 -11.27
CA GLY A 98 -11.19 9.43 -12.70
C GLY A 98 -9.74 9.82 -13.02
N MET A 99 -8.79 9.48 -12.15
CA MET A 99 -7.40 9.93 -12.24
C MET A 99 -6.39 8.86 -12.63
N VAL A 100 -6.76 7.57 -12.57
CA VAL A 100 -5.82 6.44 -12.71
C VAL A 100 -5.82 5.77 -14.09
N GLY A 101 -6.55 6.34 -15.06
CA GLY A 101 -6.46 5.97 -16.48
C GLY A 101 -6.80 4.51 -16.80
N GLU A 102 -6.41 4.05 -17.99
CA GLU A 102 -6.61 2.66 -18.41
C GLU A 102 -5.66 1.73 -17.63
N ALA A 103 -6.16 0.55 -17.26
CA ALA A 103 -5.33 -0.50 -16.71
C ALA A 103 -5.80 -1.89 -17.11
N THR A 104 -4.84 -2.81 -17.08
CA THR A 104 -5.03 -4.25 -17.29
C THR A 104 -4.48 -5.02 -16.10
N THR A 105 -5.06 -6.20 -15.86
CA THR A 105 -4.58 -7.11 -14.84
C THR A 105 -4.54 -8.53 -15.35
N ASP A 106 -3.51 -9.25 -14.91
CA ASP A 106 -3.28 -10.66 -15.21
C ASP A 106 -3.06 -11.41 -13.90
N VAL A 107 -3.82 -12.47 -13.70
CA VAL A 107 -3.71 -13.37 -12.54
C VAL A 107 -3.60 -14.78 -13.06
N SER A 108 -2.61 -15.51 -12.58
CA SER A 108 -2.51 -16.96 -12.78
C SER A 108 -2.22 -17.63 -11.44
N ALA A 109 -2.86 -18.76 -11.19
CA ALA A 109 -2.62 -19.53 -9.99
C ALA A 109 -2.67 -21.03 -10.28
N LYS A 110 -1.72 -21.79 -9.73
CA LYS A 110 -1.64 -23.24 -9.92
C LYS A 110 -1.24 -23.93 -8.62
N GLY A 111 -1.98 -24.98 -8.25
CA GLY A 111 -1.71 -25.72 -7.03
C GLY A 111 -2.91 -26.54 -6.59
N THR A 112 -3.13 -26.66 -5.29
CA THR A 112 -4.30 -27.34 -4.71
C THR A 112 -4.98 -26.41 -3.72
N LEU A 113 -6.31 -26.52 -3.57
CA LEU A 113 -7.05 -25.64 -2.67
C LEU A 113 -6.67 -25.86 -1.19
N GLY A 114 -6.24 -27.07 -0.83
CA GLY A 114 -5.79 -27.41 0.53
C GLY A 114 -4.28 -27.23 0.79
N GLY A 115 -3.45 -27.20 -0.25
CA GLY A 115 -1.98 -27.08 -0.14
C GLY A 115 -1.41 -25.71 -0.53
N GLY A 116 -2.27 -24.85 -1.09
CA GLY A 116 -1.95 -23.52 -1.59
C GLY A 116 -1.66 -23.49 -3.09
N MET A 117 -1.56 -22.27 -3.63
CA MET A 117 -1.45 -21.99 -5.06
C MET A 117 -0.28 -21.07 -5.34
N ALA A 118 0.65 -21.54 -6.18
CA ALA A 118 1.66 -20.69 -6.79
C ALA A 118 0.92 -19.67 -7.67
N THR A 119 1.03 -18.39 -7.32
CA THR A 119 0.23 -17.30 -7.87
C THR A 119 1.14 -16.22 -8.41
N SER A 120 0.84 -15.78 -9.63
CA SER A 120 1.43 -14.59 -10.26
C SER A 120 0.30 -13.60 -10.52
N PHE A 121 0.53 -12.34 -10.15
CA PHE A 121 -0.40 -11.23 -10.28
C PHE A 121 0.34 -10.03 -10.86
N ASN A 122 -0.26 -9.38 -11.85
CA ASN A 122 0.20 -8.10 -12.38
C ASN A 122 -0.99 -7.15 -12.54
N LEU A 123 -0.76 -5.87 -12.27
CA LEU A 123 -1.63 -4.75 -12.60
C LEU A 123 -0.79 -3.72 -13.33
N THR A 124 -1.15 -3.40 -14.56
CA THR A 124 -0.41 -2.49 -15.44
C THR A 124 -1.34 -1.38 -15.93
N GLY A 125 -1.01 -0.14 -15.59
CA GLY A 125 -1.56 1.08 -16.22
C GLY A 125 -0.51 1.76 -17.10
N ASP A 126 -0.79 2.96 -17.58
CA ASP A 126 0.09 3.71 -18.50
C ASP A 126 1.52 3.89 -17.95
N ASP A 127 1.63 4.43 -16.74
CA ASP A 127 2.92 4.65 -16.04
C ASP A 127 2.93 4.01 -14.65
N PHE A 128 2.23 2.89 -14.50
CA PHE A 128 2.08 2.18 -13.23
C PHE A 128 2.15 0.68 -13.43
N LYS A 129 2.90 0.00 -12.55
CA LYS A 129 2.95 -1.45 -12.45
C LYS A 129 2.97 -1.89 -11.00
N ALA A 130 2.12 -2.83 -10.65
CA ALA A 130 2.20 -3.58 -9.40
C ALA A 130 2.24 -5.07 -9.70
N GLY A 131 3.10 -5.80 -9.00
CA GLY A 131 3.32 -7.22 -9.24
C GLY A 131 3.43 -8.02 -7.94
N PHE A 132 2.98 -9.27 -7.99
CA PHE A 132 3.19 -10.28 -6.96
C PHE A 132 3.50 -11.63 -7.59
N ASP A 133 4.55 -12.29 -7.13
CA ASP A 133 4.89 -13.67 -7.51
C ASP A 133 5.20 -14.48 -6.25
N GLY A 134 4.35 -15.46 -5.95
CA GLY A 134 4.45 -16.17 -4.68
C GLY A 134 3.49 -17.34 -4.50
N MET A 135 3.24 -17.68 -3.25
CA MET A 135 2.35 -18.74 -2.82
C MET A 135 1.22 -18.16 -1.98
N ILE A 136 -0.03 -18.46 -2.35
CA ILE A 136 -1.21 -18.09 -1.57
C ILE A 136 -1.84 -19.36 -1.00
N ALA A 137 -2.15 -19.38 0.29
CA ALA A 137 -2.83 -20.50 0.93
C ALA A 137 -3.95 -20.03 1.84
N SER A 138 -4.98 -20.86 1.98
CA SER A 138 -6.04 -20.65 2.95
C SER A 138 -5.77 -21.52 4.18
N THR A 139 -5.73 -20.89 5.35
CA THR A 139 -5.54 -21.56 6.64
C THR A 139 -6.76 -21.34 7.52
N PRO A 140 -6.95 -22.13 8.60
CA PRO A 140 -8.01 -21.86 9.58
C PRO A 140 -7.95 -20.45 10.20
N GLN A 141 -6.77 -19.81 10.21
CA GLN A 141 -6.54 -18.47 10.74
C GLN A 141 -6.77 -17.36 9.71
N GLY A 142 -6.96 -17.71 8.43
CA GLY A 142 -7.18 -16.76 7.35
C GLY A 142 -6.36 -17.06 6.09
N ALA A 143 -6.46 -16.16 5.12
CA ALA A 143 -5.60 -16.20 3.94
C ALA A 143 -4.15 -15.85 4.33
N THR A 144 -3.21 -16.52 3.69
CA THR A 144 -1.77 -16.26 3.79
C THR A 144 -1.21 -16.05 2.39
N ALA A 145 -0.23 -15.17 2.26
CA ALA A 145 0.48 -14.96 1.01
C ALA A 145 1.96 -14.75 1.29
N LYS A 146 2.83 -15.47 0.57
CA LYS A 146 4.28 -15.33 0.70
C LYS A 146 4.92 -15.27 -0.67
N GLY A 147 5.70 -14.24 -0.96
CA GLY A 147 6.27 -14.06 -2.31
C GLY A 147 6.99 -12.75 -2.49
N LYS A 148 7.36 -12.44 -3.72
CA LYS A 148 7.95 -11.16 -4.08
C LYS A 148 6.86 -10.18 -4.47
N VAL A 149 6.99 -8.94 -4.03
CA VAL A 149 6.14 -7.82 -4.44
C VAL A 149 6.97 -6.76 -5.14
N SER A 150 6.35 -6.06 -6.08
CA SER A 150 6.95 -4.92 -6.76
C SER A 150 5.90 -3.84 -7.03
N LEU A 151 6.35 -2.59 -7.01
CA LEU A 151 5.58 -1.40 -7.35
C LEU A 151 6.48 -0.47 -8.16
N GLU A 152 6.00 0.01 -9.29
CA GLU A 152 6.64 1.02 -10.13
C GLU A 152 5.58 2.03 -10.54
N ALA A 153 5.82 3.31 -10.33
CA ALA A 153 4.93 4.38 -10.73
C ALA A 153 5.76 5.61 -11.12
N ALA A 154 5.50 6.21 -12.30
CA ALA A 154 6.07 7.52 -12.60
C ALA A 154 5.47 8.60 -11.69
N ASP A 155 4.19 8.42 -11.31
CA ASP A 155 3.50 9.22 -10.31
C ASP A 155 2.52 8.34 -9.51
N LEU A 156 2.81 8.13 -8.22
CA LEU A 156 2.00 7.33 -7.32
C LEU A 156 0.84 8.13 -6.69
N GLU A 157 0.85 9.47 -6.75
CA GLU A 157 -0.14 10.32 -6.09
C GLU A 157 -1.59 9.99 -6.53
N PRO A 158 -1.91 9.87 -7.84
CA PRO A 158 -3.28 9.57 -8.29
C PRO A 158 -3.80 8.23 -7.79
N TRP A 159 -2.91 7.25 -7.62
CA TRP A 159 -3.22 5.90 -7.16
C TRP A 159 -3.56 5.91 -5.67
N LEU A 160 -2.74 6.58 -4.86
CA LEU A 160 -3.00 6.74 -3.43
C LEU A 160 -4.31 7.47 -3.17
N MET A 161 -4.55 8.57 -3.88
CA MET A 161 -5.79 9.33 -3.76
C MET A 161 -7.02 8.51 -4.14
N THR A 162 -6.93 7.70 -5.20
CA THR A 162 -8.00 6.75 -5.59
C THR A 162 -8.26 5.74 -4.48
N THR A 163 -7.26 5.35 -3.69
CA THR A 163 -7.43 4.48 -2.51
C THR A 163 -7.85 5.22 -1.23
N GLY A 164 -8.12 6.52 -1.30
CA GLY A 164 -8.50 7.36 -0.16
C GLY A 164 -7.33 7.87 0.68
N ILE A 165 -6.10 7.66 0.22
CA ILE A 165 -4.88 8.16 0.88
C ILE A 165 -4.53 9.51 0.26
N GLY A 166 -4.70 10.59 1.03
CA GLY A 166 -4.24 11.92 0.68
C GLY A 166 -2.92 12.23 1.37
N LEU A 167 -1.86 12.51 0.60
CA LEU A 167 -0.59 12.97 1.16
C LEU A 167 -0.59 14.50 1.31
N PRO A 168 0.14 15.05 2.28
CA PRO A 168 0.49 16.47 2.28
C PRO A 168 1.35 16.84 1.07
N GLY A 169 1.13 18.01 0.47
CA GLY A 169 1.98 18.51 -0.63
C GLY A 169 1.71 17.91 -2.01
N LEU A 170 0.56 17.25 -2.21
CA LEU A 170 0.15 16.67 -3.50
C LEU A 170 0.22 17.67 -4.67
N GLY A 171 0.50 17.15 -5.86
CA GLY A 171 0.46 17.89 -7.12
C GLY A 171 1.83 18.15 -7.73
N THR A 172 2.90 17.60 -7.15
CA THR A 172 4.25 17.64 -7.73
C THR A 172 4.65 16.31 -8.39
N GLY A 173 3.85 15.27 -8.19
CA GLY A 173 4.11 13.91 -8.64
C GLY A 173 5.04 13.17 -7.68
N MET A 174 4.82 11.86 -7.53
CA MET A 174 5.63 11.01 -6.67
C MET A 174 6.13 9.77 -7.42
N SER A 175 7.29 9.89 -8.07
CA SER A 175 7.93 8.75 -8.73
C SER A 175 8.34 7.73 -7.68
N THR A 176 7.96 6.48 -7.89
CA THR A 176 8.16 5.42 -6.90
C THR A 176 8.56 4.12 -7.59
N TRP A 177 9.62 3.50 -7.07
CA TRP A 177 9.95 2.11 -7.39
C TRP A 177 10.28 1.39 -6.08
N LEU A 178 9.58 0.30 -5.78
CA LEU A 178 9.76 -0.49 -4.56
C LEU A 178 9.70 -1.99 -4.90
N ALA A 179 10.55 -2.79 -4.24
CA ALA A 179 10.50 -4.24 -4.27
C ALA A 179 10.83 -4.82 -2.89
N ALA A 180 10.16 -5.92 -2.51
CA ALA A 180 10.39 -6.61 -1.24
C ALA A 180 9.97 -8.09 -1.30
N ASP A 181 10.44 -8.88 -0.33
CA ASP A 181 9.80 -10.16 0.00
C ASP A 181 8.63 -9.89 0.97
N ALA A 182 7.43 -10.31 0.61
CA ALA A 182 6.21 -10.16 1.37
C ALA A 182 5.82 -11.47 2.09
N ASP A 183 5.39 -11.36 3.34
CA ASP A 183 4.79 -12.43 4.14
C ASP A 183 3.54 -11.89 4.86
N LEU A 184 2.37 -12.26 4.35
CA LEU A 184 1.06 -11.87 4.87
C LEU A 184 0.44 -13.02 5.65
N GLY A 185 0.06 -12.76 6.90
CA GLY A 185 -0.71 -13.68 7.73
C GLY A 185 -1.29 -12.99 8.96
N ASN A 186 -2.46 -13.46 9.43
CA ASN A 186 -3.12 -12.93 10.64
C ASN A 186 -3.36 -11.41 10.63
N GLY A 187 -3.53 -10.80 9.45
CA GLY A 187 -3.72 -9.35 9.32
C GLY A 187 -2.44 -8.51 9.36
N LEU A 188 -1.27 -9.13 9.47
CA LEU A 188 0.03 -8.49 9.42
C LEU A 188 0.72 -8.80 8.09
N LEU A 189 1.18 -7.76 7.40
CA LEU A 189 2.05 -7.87 6.24
C LEU A 189 3.47 -7.51 6.65
N VAL A 190 4.39 -8.47 6.53
CA VAL A 190 5.83 -8.25 6.71
C VAL A 190 6.47 -8.06 5.35
N LEU A 191 7.15 -6.94 5.14
CA LEU A 191 7.95 -6.62 3.97
C LEU A 191 9.41 -6.66 4.37
N SER A 192 10.13 -7.69 3.93
CA SER A 192 11.54 -7.87 4.23
C SER A 192 12.42 -7.51 3.05
N GLY A 193 13.58 -6.92 3.34
CA GLY A 193 14.52 -6.51 2.30
C GLY A 193 13.90 -5.53 1.30
N LEU A 194 13.05 -4.63 1.78
CA LEU A 194 12.53 -3.51 1.01
C LEU A 194 13.72 -2.78 0.37
N SER A 195 13.63 -2.53 -0.93
CA SER A 195 14.61 -1.76 -1.68
C SER A 195 13.89 -0.97 -2.75
N GLY A 196 14.34 0.25 -2.98
CA GLY A 196 13.58 1.16 -3.82
C GLY A 196 14.14 2.57 -3.90
N ALA A 197 13.38 3.42 -4.59
CA ALA A 197 13.53 4.85 -4.57
C ALA A 197 12.17 5.55 -4.60
N ILE A 198 12.07 6.67 -3.90
CA ILE A 198 10.93 7.60 -3.95
C ILE A 198 11.49 8.96 -4.35
N ASN A 199 11.02 9.53 -5.47
CA ASN A 199 11.54 10.77 -6.05
C ASN A 199 13.08 10.75 -6.18
N GLU A 200 13.61 9.64 -6.72
CA GLU A 200 15.06 9.36 -6.88
C GLU A 200 15.84 9.13 -5.58
N ALA A 201 15.28 9.43 -4.40
CA ALA A 201 15.90 9.17 -3.10
C ALA A 201 15.76 7.70 -2.72
N ALA A 202 16.88 7.02 -2.43
CA ALA A 202 16.89 5.61 -2.10
C ALA A 202 16.19 5.31 -0.76
N VAL A 203 15.50 4.18 -0.74
CA VAL A 203 14.82 3.63 0.44
C VAL A 203 15.17 2.15 0.57
N SER A 204 15.52 1.70 1.77
CA SER A 204 15.72 0.27 2.04
C SER A 204 15.43 -0.11 3.49
N GLY A 205 15.11 -1.38 3.76
CA GLY A 205 14.96 -1.90 5.12
C GLY A 205 13.88 -2.96 5.26
N ASP A 206 13.26 -3.02 6.44
CA ASP A 206 12.20 -3.98 6.76
C ASP A 206 11.01 -3.24 7.38
N VAL A 207 9.81 -3.51 6.89
CA VAL A 207 8.57 -2.82 7.30
C VAL A 207 7.46 -3.82 7.55
N ASN A 208 6.82 -3.69 8.69
CA ASN A 208 5.56 -4.34 9.02
C ASN A 208 4.41 -3.38 8.76
N VAL A 209 3.34 -3.88 8.15
CA VAL A 209 2.13 -3.14 7.84
C VAL A 209 0.93 -3.86 8.45
N ASP A 210 0.18 -3.16 9.28
CA ASP A 210 -1.13 -3.60 9.77
C ASP A 210 -2.15 -2.45 9.71
N VAL A 211 -3.35 -2.69 10.25
CA VAL A 211 -4.38 -1.66 10.39
C VAL A 211 -4.63 -1.40 11.86
N THR A 212 -4.36 -0.17 12.29
CA THR A 212 -4.59 0.33 13.66
C THR A 212 -5.50 1.54 13.58
N ASP A 213 -6.60 1.54 14.35
CA ASP A 213 -7.61 2.62 14.39
C ASP A 213 -8.17 3.02 13.01
N GLY A 214 -8.26 2.06 12.09
CA GLY A 214 -8.77 2.27 10.74
C GLY A 214 -7.78 2.91 9.77
N LEU A 215 -6.53 3.12 10.20
CA LEU A 215 -5.43 3.62 9.38
C LEU A 215 -4.37 2.52 9.16
N PRO A 216 -3.66 2.53 8.03
CA PRO A 216 -2.42 1.77 7.91
C PRO A 216 -1.45 2.17 9.02
N HIS A 217 -0.82 1.19 9.64
CA HIS A 217 0.26 1.38 10.61
C HIS A 217 1.54 0.75 10.08
N LEU A 218 2.63 1.53 10.09
CA LEU A 218 3.95 1.12 9.62
C LEU A 218 4.90 0.98 10.81
N ALA A 219 5.52 -0.18 10.97
CA ALA A 219 6.53 -0.38 12.01
C ALA A 219 7.76 -1.09 11.47
N GLY A 220 8.96 -0.70 11.89
CA GLY A 220 10.18 -1.35 11.40
C GLY A 220 11.40 -0.44 11.38
N ALA A 221 12.33 -0.75 10.48
CA ALA A 221 13.58 -0.01 10.35
C ALA A 221 13.88 0.31 8.89
N LEU A 222 14.22 1.56 8.60
CA LEU A 222 14.52 2.04 7.26
C LEU A 222 15.83 2.83 7.20
N ALA A 223 16.52 2.67 6.09
CA ALA A 223 17.61 3.52 5.64
C ALA A 223 17.12 4.35 4.44
N LEU A 224 17.28 5.66 4.54
CA LEU A 224 16.79 6.66 3.59
C LEU A 224 17.96 7.51 3.09
N ASP A 225 17.90 7.96 1.85
CA ASP A 225 18.80 9.04 1.41
C ASP A 225 18.38 10.39 2.03
N GLU A 226 17.08 10.63 2.09
CA GLU A 226 16.52 11.86 2.64
C GLU A 226 15.26 11.58 3.47
N LEU A 227 15.13 12.31 4.59
CA LEU A 227 13.91 12.40 5.37
C LEU A 227 13.53 13.88 5.51
N ASP A 228 12.46 14.28 4.83
CA ASP A 228 11.85 15.60 4.98
C ASP A 228 10.72 15.55 6.02
N LEU A 229 10.81 16.41 7.04
CA LEU A 229 9.81 16.51 8.11
C LEU A 229 8.64 17.43 7.76
N ASP A 230 8.75 18.26 6.70
CA ASP A 230 7.72 19.23 6.34
C ASP A 230 6.36 18.58 6.03
N PRO A 231 6.28 17.50 5.22
CA PRO A 231 5.00 16.83 4.96
C PRO A 231 4.34 16.34 6.25
N MET A 232 5.13 15.82 7.20
CA MET A 232 4.59 15.36 8.48
C MET A 232 4.05 16.52 9.31
N ALA A 233 4.75 17.66 9.34
CA ALA A 233 4.28 18.86 10.04
C ALA A 233 2.97 19.37 9.43
N VAL A 234 2.82 19.32 8.10
CA VAL A 234 1.57 19.64 7.40
C VAL A 234 0.46 18.65 7.76
N ALA A 235 0.74 17.35 7.86
CA ALA A 235 -0.26 16.36 8.30
C ALA A 235 -0.79 16.63 9.72
N VAL A 236 0.06 17.19 10.59
CA VAL A 236 -0.29 17.50 11.98
C VAL A 236 -1.04 18.83 12.10
N PHE A 237 -0.62 19.88 11.39
CA PHE A 237 -1.17 21.23 11.57
C PHE A 237 -2.09 21.74 10.46
N GLY A 238 -2.14 21.06 9.32
CA GLY A 238 -2.87 21.49 8.14
C GLY A 238 -2.05 22.38 7.21
N ASP A 239 -2.34 22.27 5.93
CA ASP A 239 -1.69 22.97 4.81
C ASP A 239 -1.81 24.50 4.91
N GLN A 240 -3.00 25.00 5.25
CA GLN A 240 -3.30 26.43 5.28
C GLN A 240 -2.41 27.21 6.25
N ALA A 241 -1.99 26.56 7.34
CA ALA A 241 -1.13 27.17 8.36
C ALA A 241 0.31 27.40 7.88
N PHE A 242 0.71 26.79 6.77
CA PHE A 242 2.03 26.97 6.17
C PHE A 242 2.01 27.86 4.92
N LEU A 243 0.83 28.29 4.45
CA LEU A 243 0.67 29.18 3.30
C LEU A 243 0.94 30.65 3.69
N GLY A 244 2.21 30.99 3.94
CA GLY A 244 2.68 32.36 4.14
C GLY A 244 3.30 32.95 2.87
N SER A 245 2.90 34.16 2.48
CA SER A 245 3.53 34.88 1.36
C SER A 245 4.82 35.58 1.81
N GLY A 246 5.88 34.80 2.02
CA GLY A 246 7.24 35.31 2.28
C GLY A 246 7.39 36.04 3.63
N LYS A 247 7.22 37.37 3.66
CA LYS A 247 7.51 38.23 4.84
C LYS A 247 6.39 38.29 5.88
N THR A 248 5.22 37.74 5.57
CA THR A 248 4.04 37.81 6.43
C THR A 248 3.83 36.47 7.11
N TRP A 249 3.77 36.46 8.44
CA TRP A 249 3.46 35.25 9.21
C TRP A 249 2.11 34.66 8.76
N PRO A 250 1.99 33.33 8.61
CA PRO A 250 0.71 32.71 8.30
C PRO A 250 -0.33 33.06 9.37
N THR A 251 -1.52 33.51 8.95
CA THR A 251 -2.61 33.89 9.88
C THR A 251 -3.70 32.83 9.97
N ALA A 252 -3.65 31.80 9.11
CA ALA A 252 -4.59 30.69 9.18
C ALA A 252 -4.35 29.90 10.48
N PRO A 253 -5.42 29.51 11.20
CA PRO A 253 -5.28 28.65 12.37
C PRO A 253 -4.82 27.25 11.94
N PHE A 254 -4.20 26.52 12.87
CA PHE A 254 -3.97 25.10 12.70
C PHE A 254 -5.31 24.34 12.63
N ASN A 255 -5.30 23.19 11.96
CA ASN A 255 -6.42 22.24 11.99
C ASN A 255 -6.71 21.82 13.43
N GLN A 256 -7.98 21.56 13.76
CA GLN A 256 -8.33 21.14 15.13
C GLN A 256 -7.78 19.76 15.49
N MET A 257 -7.67 18.87 14.51
CA MET A 257 -7.18 17.51 14.71
C MET A 257 -6.14 17.17 13.64
N ALA A 258 -5.06 16.51 14.05
CA ALA A 258 -4.11 15.93 13.10
C ALA A 258 -4.81 14.81 12.31
N SER A 259 -4.52 14.73 11.01
CA SER A 259 -5.13 13.73 10.14
C SER A 259 -4.05 13.07 9.28
N PRO A 260 -3.10 12.36 9.90
CA PRO A 260 -2.05 11.71 9.13
C PRO A 260 -2.65 10.59 8.26
N PRO A 261 -2.11 10.38 7.04
CA PRO A 261 -2.61 9.33 6.13
C PRO A 261 -2.35 7.91 6.62
N PHE A 262 -1.39 7.75 7.54
CA PHE A 262 -1.01 6.50 8.19
C PHE A 262 -0.39 6.83 9.55
N THR A 263 -0.24 5.82 10.40
CA THR A 263 0.56 5.92 11.63
C THR A 263 1.89 5.19 11.45
N ALA A 264 2.93 5.59 12.17
CA ALA A 264 4.25 4.98 12.03
C ALA A 264 5.02 4.91 13.35
N GLU A 265 5.79 3.84 13.54
CA GLU A 265 6.83 3.67 14.56
C GLU A 265 8.09 3.06 13.91
N LEU A 266 9.03 3.92 13.52
CA LEU A 266 10.15 3.57 12.66
C LEU A 266 11.49 3.92 13.29
N ASP A 267 12.44 3.00 13.26
CA ASP A 267 13.86 3.29 13.48
C ASP A 267 14.49 3.70 12.14
N LEU A 268 14.99 4.92 12.06
CA LEU A 268 15.46 5.53 10.82
C LEU A 268 16.95 5.81 10.87
N THR A 269 17.60 5.51 9.75
CA THR A 269 18.87 6.13 9.37
C THR A 269 18.65 6.92 8.09
N THR A 270 19.16 8.15 8.03
CA THR A 270 19.03 8.99 6.83
C THR A 270 20.32 9.73 6.55
N ALA A 271 20.71 9.83 5.27
CA ALA A 271 21.88 10.62 4.89
C ALA A 271 21.62 12.12 5.10
N SER A 272 20.39 12.59 4.81
CA SER A 272 19.92 13.96 5.03
C SER A 272 18.62 13.98 5.83
N LEU A 273 18.61 14.73 6.93
CA LEU A 273 17.41 15.06 7.70
C LEU A 273 17.07 16.53 7.48
N VAL A 274 15.96 16.79 6.80
CA VAL A 274 15.52 18.13 6.41
C VAL A 274 14.36 18.57 7.31
N ALA A 275 14.50 19.74 7.93
CA ALA A 275 13.47 20.40 8.71
C ALA A 275 13.11 21.73 8.03
N GLY A 276 12.45 21.63 6.89
CA GLY A 276 12.09 22.75 6.03
C GLY A 276 13.25 23.68 5.71
N PRO A 277 13.00 24.99 5.50
CA PRO A 277 14.07 25.96 5.24
C PRO A 277 14.93 26.28 6.48
N LEU A 278 14.66 25.65 7.62
CA LEU A 278 15.26 26.02 8.90
C LEU A 278 16.60 25.33 9.12
N ALA A 279 16.68 24.04 8.82
CA ALA A 279 17.86 23.23 9.13
C ALA A 279 17.95 21.97 8.27
N THR A 280 19.19 21.59 7.96
CA THR A 280 19.54 20.27 7.41
C THR A 280 20.63 19.67 8.28
N ALA A 281 20.38 18.47 8.80
CA ALA A 281 21.36 17.65 9.51
C ALA A 281 21.73 16.44 8.64
N TYR A 282 22.93 15.90 8.84
CA TYR A 282 23.48 14.81 8.02
C TYR A 282 23.79 13.58 8.85
N ASP A 283 23.83 12.41 8.21
CA ASP A 283 24.13 11.11 8.84
C ASP A 283 23.27 10.89 10.09
N ALA A 284 21.96 11.11 9.98
CA ALA A 284 21.06 11.07 11.11
C ALA A 284 20.60 9.64 11.42
N ALA A 285 20.53 9.30 12.70
CA ALA A 285 19.87 8.12 13.22
C ALA A 285 18.87 8.56 14.30
N LEU A 286 17.63 8.06 14.25
CA LEU A 286 16.55 8.47 15.14
C LEU A 286 15.43 7.43 15.17
N SER A 287 14.62 7.43 16.23
CA SER A 287 13.34 6.72 16.27
C SER A 287 12.21 7.73 16.06
N LEU A 288 11.34 7.46 15.09
CA LEU A 288 10.24 8.32 14.65
C LEU A 288 8.91 7.67 15.01
N LYS A 289 8.02 8.43 15.64
CA LYS A 289 6.61 8.10 15.79
C LYS A 289 5.73 9.16 15.14
N LEU A 290 4.76 8.74 14.35
CA LEU A 290 3.71 9.55 13.76
C LEU A 290 2.35 8.96 14.10
N ASP A 291 1.47 9.76 14.70
CA ASP A 291 0.09 9.39 14.97
C ASP A 291 -0.82 10.63 15.02
N GLN A 292 -2.06 10.45 15.50
CA GLN A 292 -3.04 11.53 15.64
C GLN A 292 -2.69 12.55 16.73
N GLU A 293 -1.75 12.26 17.64
CA GLU A 293 -1.25 13.25 18.61
C GLU A 293 -0.20 14.15 17.96
N GLY A 294 0.62 13.59 17.06
CA GLY A 294 1.55 14.32 16.22
C GLY A 294 2.82 13.53 15.90
N ILE A 295 3.97 14.21 15.95
CA ILE A 295 5.29 13.65 15.64
C ILE A 295 6.10 13.56 16.93
N ARG A 296 6.78 12.45 17.14
CA ARG A 296 7.82 12.32 18.16
C ARG A 296 9.09 11.77 17.54
N VAL A 297 10.20 12.43 17.82
CA VAL A 297 11.54 11.97 17.48
C VAL A 297 12.32 11.76 18.76
N SER A 298 12.83 10.55 18.96
CA SER A 298 13.73 10.19 20.06
C SER A 298 15.06 9.68 19.53
N ASP A 299 16.05 9.65 20.43
CA ASP A 299 17.38 9.10 20.18
C ASP A 299 18.09 9.70 18.95
N LEU A 300 17.74 10.95 18.60
CA LEU A 300 18.33 11.68 17.49
C LEU A 300 19.83 11.78 17.70
N ARG A 301 20.58 11.36 16.70
CA ARG A 301 22.02 11.54 16.56
C ARG A 301 22.29 11.95 15.12
N ALA A 302 22.91 13.10 14.90
CA ALA A 302 23.20 13.59 13.56
C ALA A 302 24.42 14.53 13.58
N LYS A 303 24.89 14.90 12.40
CA LYS A 303 25.86 15.99 12.20
C LYS A 303 25.12 17.26 11.82
N PHE A 304 25.44 18.38 12.47
CA PHE A 304 24.81 19.66 12.18
C PHE A 304 25.81 20.79 12.41
N ALA A 305 25.93 21.72 11.46
CA ALA A 305 26.83 22.88 11.56
C ALA A 305 28.28 22.52 11.99
N GLY A 306 28.84 21.46 11.40
CA GLY A 306 30.19 20.96 11.72
C GLY A 306 30.29 20.14 13.02
N GLY A 307 29.29 20.20 13.89
CA GLY A 307 29.27 19.51 15.18
C GLY A 307 28.39 18.25 15.23
N ALA A 308 28.35 17.63 16.41
CA ALA A 308 27.46 16.51 16.72
C ALA A 308 26.18 17.00 17.40
N LEU A 309 25.03 16.77 16.75
CA LEU A 309 23.70 17.02 17.27
C LEU A 309 23.15 15.74 17.91
N SER A 310 22.56 15.89 19.09
CA SER A 310 21.82 14.80 19.75
C SER A 310 20.60 15.33 20.48
N GLY A 311 19.57 14.49 20.65
CA GLY A 311 18.44 14.84 21.49
C GLY A 311 17.13 14.18 21.11
N LEU A 312 16.05 14.88 21.43
CA LEU A 312 14.67 14.48 21.15
C LEU A 312 13.80 15.72 20.95
N PHE A 313 12.71 15.56 20.22
CA PHE A 313 11.66 16.56 20.12
C PHE A 313 10.31 15.92 19.83
N GLU A 314 9.24 16.64 20.16
CA GLU A 314 7.88 16.30 19.77
C GLU A 314 7.17 17.54 19.23
N LEU A 315 6.27 17.28 18.29
CA LEU A 315 5.38 18.25 17.68
C LEU A 315 3.96 17.72 17.83
N LYS A 316 3.10 18.44 18.53
CA LYS A 316 1.73 18.02 18.84
C LYS A 316 0.72 19.05 18.40
N ASN A 317 -0.44 18.58 17.99
CA ASN A 317 -1.62 19.42 17.79
C ASN A 317 -2.71 19.03 18.78
N ASN A 318 -3.06 19.95 19.68
CA ASN A 318 -4.10 19.75 20.67
C ASN A 318 -5.24 20.74 20.43
N ASP A 319 -6.28 20.29 19.73
CA ASP A 319 -7.47 21.08 19.40
C ASP A 319 -7.15 22.42 18.71
N GLY A 320 -6.21 22.41 17.76
CA GLY A 320 -5.75 23.60 17.04
C GLY A 320 -4.67 24.41 17.77
N THR A 321 -4.23 23.96 18.94
CA THR A 321 -3.04 24.50 19.61
C THR A 321 -1.82 23.67 19.24
N GLY A 322 -0.86 24.28 18.55
CA GLY A 322 0.42 23.64 18.24
C GLY A 322 1.40 23.74 19.41
N LEU A 323 1.95 22.60 19.82
CA LEU A 323 2.98 22.51 20.84
C LEU A 323 4.24 21.89 20.26
N PHE A 324 5.37 22.58 20.44
CA PHE A 324 6.69 22.02 20.20
C PHE A 324 7.41 21.89 21.55
N SER A 325 7.95 20.72 21.83
CA SER A 325 8.80 20.50 23.00
C SER A 325 10.03 19.68 22.59
N GLY A 326 11.19 19.96 23.18
CA GLY A 326 12.41 19.27 22.78
C GLY A 326 13.61 19.61 23.64
N GLN A 327 14.57 18.71 23.64
CA GLN A 327 15.86 18.87 24.29
C GLN A 327 16.94 18.46 23.29
N LEU A 328 17.75 19.43 22.86
CA LEU A 328 18.82 19.23 21.90
C LEU A 328 20.16 19.63 22.52
N LYS A 329 21.21 18.92 22.15
CA LYS A 329 22.60 19.20 22.49
C LYS A 329 23.42 19.21 21.21
N LEU A 330 24.07 20.35 20.96
CA LEU A 330 25.07 20.51 19.92
C LEU A 330 26.46 20.59 20.58
N ALA A 331 27.36 19.69 20.19
CA ALA A 331 28.73 19.65 20.71
C ALA A 331 29.74 19.80 19.57
N GLY A 332 30.75 20.63 19.78
CA GLY A 332 31.84 20.83 18.82
C GLY A 332 31.39 21.46 17.50
N ALA A 333 30.41 22.37 17.54
CA ALA A 333 30.08 23.21 16.39
C ALA A 333 31.10 24.35 16.27
N ASP A 334 31.37 24.75 15.02
CA ASP A 334 32.31 25.82 14.66
C ASP A 334 31.67 27.22 14.79
#